data_AF-A0A845MRP0-F1
#
_entry.id   AF-A0A845MRP0-F1
#
_cell.length_a   1.000
_cell.length_b   1.000
_cell.length_c   1.000
_cell.angle_alpha   90.00
_cell.angle_beta   90.00
_cell.angle_gamma   90.00
#
_symmetry.space_group_name_H-M   'P 1'
#
loop_
_entity.id
_entity.type
_entity.pdbx_description
1 polymer ?
#
loop_
_entity_poly.entity_id
_entity_poly.type
_entity_poly.pdbx_seq_one_letter_code
_entity_poly.pdbx_strand_id
1 'polypeptide(L)' 'MARLYRFITENALMSLVVILWAITLTTWVTIRVFGDSPPDVPAGTAAALTTVFGLPTLGFTVWKWRREQK' A
#
# COMPACT_ATOMS: atom_id res chain seq x y z
N MET A 1 -24.90 0.62 -9.99
CA MET A 1 -23.66 0.74 -9.18
C MET A 1 -23.49 -0.34 -8.13
N ALA A 2 -24.47 -0.61 -7.25
CA ALA A 2 -24.32 -1.61 -6.17
C ALA A 2 -23.84 -3.00 -6.62
N ARG A 3 -24.29 -3.49 -7.79
CA ARG A 3 -23.83 -4.78 -8.35
C ARG A 3 -22.35 -4.80 -8.76
N LEU A 4 -21.84 -3.69 -9.31
CA LEU A 4 -20.44 -3.61 -9.76
C LEU A 4 -19.50 -3.55 -8.56
N TYR A 5 -19.81 -2.72 -7.57
CA TYR A 5 -19.05 -2.66 -6.32
C TYR A 5 -19.02 -4.02 -5.63
N ARG A 6 -20.18 -4.65 -5.50
CA ARG A 6 -20.30 -5.99 -4.92
C ARG A 6 -19.49 -7.04 -5.69
N PHE A 7 -19.54 -7.03 -7.02
CA PHE A 7 -18.74 -7.92 -7.86
C PHE A 7 -17.23 -7.69 -7.66
N ILE A 8 -16.78 -6.45 -7.59
CA ILE A 8 -15.36 -6.13 -7.36
C ILE A 8 -14.94 -6.63 -5.97
N THR A 9 -15.74 -6.39 -4.93
CA THR A 9 -15.40 -6.77 -3.54
C THR A 9 -15.52 -8.26 -3.27
N GLU A 10 -16.44 -8.97 -3.92
CA GLU A 10 -16.61 -10.42 -3.77
C GLU A 10 -15.54 -11.21 -4.54
N ASN A 11 -14.96 -10.63 -5.59
CA ASN A 11 -13.89 -11.26 -6.37
C ASN A 11 -12.52 -10.74 -5.95
N ALA A 12 -11.79 -11.54 -5.17
CA ALA A 12 -10.46 -11.20 -4.66
C ALA A 12 -9.46 -10.77 -5.77
N LEU A 13 -9.50 -11.42 -6.93
CA LEU A 13 -8.68 -11.06 -8.08
C LEU A 13 -9.01 -9.67 -8.63
N MET A 14 -10.29 -9.35 -8.80
CA MET A 14 -10.71 -8.03 -9.30
C MET A 14 -10.40 -6.93 -8.28
N SER A 15 -10.64 -7.17 -7.00
CA SER A 15 -10.22 -6.27 -5.92
C SER A 15 -8.71 -6.01 -5.96
N LEU A 16 -7.90 -7.06 -6.10
CA LEU A 16 -6.44 -6.94 -6.15
C LEU A 16 -5.97 -6.16 -7.38
N VAL A 17 -6.56 -6.40 -8.55
CA VAL A 17 -6.26 -5.62 -9.77
C VAL A 17 -6.57 -4.14 -9.58
N VAL A 18 -7.72 -3.80 -8.99
CA VAL A 18 -8.10 -2.41 -8.72
C VAL A 18 -7.15 -1.75 -7.72
N ILE A 19 -6.75 -2.47 -6.66
CA ILE A 19 -5.79 -1.97 -5.67
C ILE A 19 -4.42 -1.72 -6.32
N LEU A 20 -3.89 -2.67 -7.10
CA LEU A 20 -2.62 -2.51 -7.78
C LEU A 20 -2.64 -1.35 -8.78
N TRP A 21 -3.73 -1.22 -9.52
CA TRP A 21 -3.94 -0.11 -10.46
C TRP A 21 -3.96 1.24 -9.73
N ALA A 22 -4.69 1.34 -8.62
CA ALA A 22 -4.76 2.55 -7.82
C ALA A 22 -3.38 2.94 -7.25
N ILE A 23 -2.65 1.98 -6.65
CA ILE A 23 -1.29 2.21 -6.14
C ILE A 23 -0.38 2.71 -7.26
N THR A 24 -0.38 2.03 -8.40
CA THR A 24 0.49 2.37 -9.54
C THR A 24 0.20 3.77 -10.07
N LEU A 25 -1.08 4.12 -10.23
CA LEU A 25 -1.48 5.45 -10.70
C LEU A 25 -1.12 6.54 -9.69
N THR A 26 -1.42 6.35 -8.40
CA THR A 26 -1.07 7.32 -7.37
C THR A 26 0.44 7.54 -7.34
N THR A 27 1.24 6.48 -7.34
CA THR A 27 2.71 6.58 -7.40
C THR A 27 3.18 7.32 -8.65
N TRP A 28 2.64 6.98 -9.83
CA TRP A 28 3.03 7.63 -11.09
C TRP A 28 2.71 9.12 -11.08
N VAL A 29 1.51 9.51 -10.64
CA VAL A 29 1.10 10.92 -10.52
C VAL A 29 1.99 11.65 -9.52
N THR A 30 2.25 11.07 -8.36
CA THR A 30 3.13 11.68 -7.34
C THR A 30 4.53 11.95 -7.91
N ILE A 31 5.14 10.97 -8.58
CA ILE A 31 6.46 11.15 -9.18
C ILE A 31 6.43 12.21 -10.29
N ARG A 32 5.39 12.23 -11.13
CA ARG A 32 5.26 13.21 -12.21
C ARG A 32 5.06 14.65 -11.73
N VAL A 33 4.34 14.84 -10.63
CA VAL A 33 4.01 16.17 -10.10
C VAL A 33 5.10 16.69 -9.17
N PHE A 34 5.70 15.81 -8.36
CA PHE A 34 6.61 16.19 -7.27
C PHE A 34 8.03 15.66 -7.45
N GLY A 35 8.36 14.96 -8.54
CA GLY A 35 9.67 14.32 -8.71
C GLY A 35 10.84 15.29 -8.75
N ASP A 36 10.70 16.39 -9.49
CA ASP A 36 11.77 17.40 -9.67
C ASP A 36 11.87 18.37 -8.47
N SER A 37 10.83 18.45 -7.64
CA SER A 37 10.78 19.33 -6.46
C SER A 37 9.87 18.67 -5.41
N PRO A 38 10.39 17.65 -4.70
CA PRO A 38 9.61 16.95 -3.71
C PRO A 38 9.25 17.90 -2.55
N PRO A 39 8.04 17.78 -1.97
CA PRO A 39 7.68 18.55 -0.80
C PRO A 39 8.62 18.20 0.36
N ASP A 40 9.07 19.21 1.10
CA ASP A 40 9.85 18.99 2.32
C ASP A 40 8.97 18.36 3.39
N VAL A 41 9.11 17.05 3.56
CA VAL A 41 8.44 16.30 4.61
C VAL A 41 9.36 16.25 5.83
N PRO A 42 8.93 16.71 7.01
CA PRO A 42 9.73 16.61 8.23
C PRO A 42 10.16 15.17 8.49
N ALA A 43 11.43 14.98 8.86
CA ALA A 43 12.00 13.65 9.10
C ALA A 43 11.19 12.84 10.14
N GLY A 44 10.66 13.51 11.18
CA GLY A 44 9.79 12.88 12.18
C GLY A 44 8.50 12.33 11.59
N THR A 45 7.89 13.02 10.63
CA THR A 45 6.68 12.56 9.92
C THR A 45 6.99 11.36 9.02
N ALA A 46 8.09 11.42 8.27
CA ALA A 46 8.53 10.30 7.42
C ALA A 46 8.81 9.04 8.25
N ALA A 47 9.49 9.19 9.38
CA ALA A 47 9.76 8.10 10.32
C ALA A 47 8.46 7.53 10.93
N ALA A 48 7.53 8.40 11.34
CA ALA A 48 6.24 7.98 11.88
C ALA A 48 5.43 7.16 10.86
N LEU A 49 5.32 7.62 9.62
CA LEU A 49 4.63 6.89 8.54
C LEU A 49 5.29 5.54 8.28
N THR A 50 6.62 5.53 8.16
CA THR A 50 7.38 4.28 7.98
C THR A 50 7.16 3.30 9.13
N THR A 51 7.03 3.80 10.36
CA THR A 51 6.79 2.97 11.54
C THR A 51 5.38 2.40 11.56
N VAL A 52 4.37 3.24 11.36
CA VAL A 52 2.95 2.86 11.39
C VAL A 52 2.61 1.84 10.31
N PHE A 53 3.16 1.99 9.10
CA PHE A 53 2.90 1.06 8.01
C PHE A 53 3.91 -0.09 7.95
N GLY A 54 5.19 0.16 8.27
CA GLY A 54 6.25 -0.83 8.15
C GLY A 54 6.27 -1.87 9.27
N LEU A 55 6.06 -1.46 10.54
CA LEU A 55 6.12 -2.41 11.67
C LEU A 55 5.05 -3.50 11.61
N PRO A 56 3.77 -3.22 11.28
CA PRO A 56 2.77 -4.27 11.13
C PRO A 56 3.12 -5.26 10.01
N THR A 57 3.61 -4.77 8.87
CA THR A 57 4.04 -5.62 7.76
C THR A 57 5.24 -6.48 8.14
N LEU A 58 6.25 -5.90 8.79
CA LEU A 58 7.40 -6.64 9.32
C LEU A 58 6.97 -7.67 10.37
N GLY A 59 6.10 -7.30 11.32
CA GLY A 59 5.58 -8.20 12.34
C GLY A 59 4.84 -9.38 11.73
N PHE A 60 3.97 -9.13 10.75
CA PHE A 60 3.24 -10.19 10.05
C PHE A 60 4.17 -11.12 9.27
N THR A 61 5.13 -10.56 8.51
CA THR A 61 6.08 -11.35 7.71
C THR A 61 6.99 -12.20 8.58
N VAL A 62 7.54 -11.66 9.69
CA VAL A 62 8.35 -12.41 10.65
C VAL A 62 7.53 -13.52 11.34
N TRP A 63 6.30 -13.21 11.77
CA TRP A 63 5.42 -14.21 12.38
C TRP A 63 5.08 -15.34 11.41
N LYS A 64 4.75 -15.01 10.16
CA LYS A 64 4.46 -15.99 9.10
C LYS A 64 5.69 -16.88 8.84
N TRP A 65 6.86 -16.28 8.66
CA TRP A 65 8.11 -17.00 8.46
C TRP A 65 8.39 -17.98 9.61
N ARG A 66 8.19 -17.54 10.87
CA ARG A 66 8.34 -18.42 12.04
C ARG A 66 7.38 -19.61 12.05
N ARG A 67 6.18 -19.47 11.49
CA ARG A 67 5.21 -20.57 11.40
C ARG A 67 5.57 -21.59 10.33
N GLU A 68 6.18 -21.17 9.24
CA GLU A 68 6.62 -22.05 8.15
C GLU A 68 7.87 -22.88 8.51
N GLN A 69 8.63 -22.46 9.53
CA GLN A 69 9.79 -23.19 10.05
C GLN A 69 9.44 -24.29 11.07
N LYS A 70 8.15 -24.46 11.42
CA LYS A 70 7.65 -25.50 12.32
C LYS A 70 6.91 -26.58 11.54
#